data_AF-A0A953B1U3-F1
#
_entry.id   AF-A0A953B1U3-F1
#
_cell.length_a   1.000
_cell.length_b   1.000
_cell.length_c   1.000
_cell.angle_alpha   90.00
_cell.angle_beta   90.00
_cell.angle_gamma   90.00
#
_symmetry.space_group_name_H-M   'P 1'
#
loop_
_entity.id
_entity.type
_entity.pdbx_description
1 polymer ?
#
loop_
_entity_poly.entity_id
_entity_poly.type
_entity_poly.pdbx_seq_one_letter_code
_entity_poly.pdbx_strand_id
1 'polypeptide(L)'
;MNALILAAGYATRLYPLTLNKAKPLLVVGGKPIIEWVADNLRDVPGLETIYVVTNDKFVADFEAWTRDYQRRHPNAKFKVVNDGSKSDADKLGAIGDIHFVVAREKLDHDSILIIAGDNLFT
;
A
#
# COMPACT_ATOMS: atom_id res chain seq x y z
N MET A 1 3.28 -11.56 12.71
CA MET A 1 2.05 -10.80 12.31
C MET A 1 2.36 -10.04 11.03
N ASN A 2 1.38 -9.87 10.13
CA ASN A 2 1.55 -9.14 8.87
C ASN A 2 0.71 -7.84 8.85
N ALA A 3 1.04 -6.92 7.95
CA ALA A 3 0.24 -5.73 7.69
C ALA A 3 -0.13 -5.63 6.20
N LEU A 4 -1.32 -5.13 5.91
CA LEU A 4 -1.81 -4.85 4.55
C LEU A 4 -2.16 -3.36 4.43
N ILE A 5 -1.45 -2.66 3.57
CA ILE A 5 -1.74 -1.28 3.16
C ILE A 5 -2.57 -1.30 1.89
N LEU A 6 -3.79 -0.73 1.96
CA LEU A 6 -4.69 -0.58 0.81
C LEU A 6 -4.33 0.66 0.00
N ALA A 7 -3.88 0.47 -1.25
CA ALA A 7 -3.38 1.54 -2.10
C ALA A 7 -3.84 1.46 -3.58
N ALA A 8 -4.82 0.60 -3.90
CA ALA A 8 -5.32 0.38 -5.27
C ALA A 8 -6.31 1.43 -5.80
N GLY A 9 -6.71 2.40 -4.98
CA GLY A 9 -7.69 3.42 -5.39
C GLY A 9 -7.15 4.41 -6.43
N TYR A 10 -7.95 4.70 -7.46
CA TYR A 10 -7.62 5.68 -8.52
C TYR A 10 -7.81 7.15 -8.11
N ALA A 11 -8.48 7.39 -6.97
CA ALA A 11 -8.67 8.71 -6.35
C ALA A 11 -9.14 9.80 -7.34
N THR A 12 -10.08 9.50 -8.23
CA THR A 12 -10.57 10.37 -9.31
C THR A 12 -11.11 11.72 -8.82
N ARG A 13 -11.58 11.79 -7.58
CA ARG A 13 -12.03 13.03 -6.92
C ARG A 13 -10.94 14.09 -6.75
N LEU A 14 -9.67 13.70 -6.77
CA LEU A 14 -8.52 14.61 -6.61
C LEU A 14 -7.85 14.97 -7.94
N TYR A 15 -8.48 14.67 -9.08
CA TYR A 15 -7.94 15.06 -10.37
C TYR A 15 -7.81 16.59 -10.48
N PRO A 16 -6.70 17.10 -11.06
CA PRO A 16 -5.67 16.36 -11.82
C PRO A 16 -4.50 15.78 -10.98
N LEU A 17 -4.43 16.00 -9.66
CA LEU A 17 -3.29 15.60 -8.83
C LEU A 17 -2.99 14.11 -8.88
N THR A 18 -4.04 13.28 -8.90
CA THR A 18 -3.94 11.82 -8.89
C THR A 18 -4.05 11.19 -10.28
N LEU A 19 -4.01 12.01 -11.35
CA LEU A 19 -4.15 11.49 -12.71
C LEU A 19 -2.98 10.57 -13.08
N ASN A 20 -1.76 10.94 -12.71
CA ASN A 20 -0.53 10.21 -13.03
C ASN A 20 0.28 9.83 -11.79
N LYS A 21 -0.31 9.96 -10.59
CA LYS A 21 0.35 9.60 -9.34
C LYS A 21 -0.67 9.07 -8.33
N ALA A 22 -0.37 7.91 -7.72
CA ALA A 22 -1.26 7.36 -6.71
C ALA A 22 -1.40 8.30 -5.50
N LYS A 23 -2.61 8.43 -4.94
CA LYS A 23 -2.86 9.28 -3.76
C LYS A 23 -1.89 8.97 -2.59
N PRO A 24 -1.63 7.70 -2.22
CA PRO A 24 -0.69 7.39 -1.14
C PRO A 24 0.74 7.86 -1.40
N LEU A 25 1.13 8.10 -2.65
CA LEU A 25 2.46 8.59 -3.05
C LEU A 25 2.55 10.11 -3.17
N LEU A 26 1.44 10.84 -2.95
CA LEU A 26 1.48 12.30 -2.83
C LEU A 26 2.28 12.69 -1.58
N VAL A 27 3.01 13.81 -1.67
CA VAL A 27 3.88 14.27 -0.58
C VAL A 27 3.08 15.16 0.37
N VAL A 28 3.11 14.83 1.67
CA VAL A 28 2.51 15.62 2.75
C VAL A 28 3.51 15.68 3.90
N GLY A 29 3.83 16.89 4.37
CA GLY A 29 4.80 17.07 5.46
C GLY A 29 6.22 16.60 5.11
N GLY A 30 6.61 16.67 3.84
CA GLY A 30 7.98 16.37 3.38
C GLY A 30 8.25 14.93 2.93
N LYS A 31 7.29 13.99 3.08
CA LYS A 31 7.40 12.62 2.57
C LYS A 31 6.06 12.09 2.02
N PRO A 32 6.04 10.99 1.24
CA PRO A 32 4.80 10.37 0.76
C PRO A 32 3.83 10.02 1.89
N ILE A 33 2.51 10.12 1.68
CA ILE A 33 1.51 9.80 2.71
C ILE A 33 1.71 8.36 3.24
N ILE A 34 1.93 7.39 2.35
CA ILE A 34 2.18 5.99 2.70
C ILE A 34 3.42 5.81 3.57
N GLU A 35 4.38 6.72 3.51
CA GLU A 35 5.59 6.65 4.32
C GLU A 35 5.32 6.95 5.80
N TRP A 36 4.33 7.80 6.11
CA TRP A 36 3.86 7.97 7.48
C TRP A 36 3.28 6.67 8.04
N VAL A 37 2.54 5.91 7.23
CA VAL A 37 2.00 4.59 7.62
C VAL A 37 3.14 3.59 7.83
N ALA A 38 4.08 3.52 6.88
CA ALA A 38 5.23 2.61 6.95
C ALA A 38 6.09 2.86 8.21
N ASP A 39 6.33 4.12 8.55
CA ASP A 39 7.11 4.48 9.73
C ASP A 39 6.42 4.06 11.03
N ASN A 40 5.10 4.24 11.13
CA ASN A 40 4.32 3.76 12.29
C ASN A 40 4.32 2.23 12.38
N LEU A 41 4.24 1.53 11.24
CA LEU A 41 4.27 0.07 11.20
C LEU A 41 5.63 -0.51 11.59
N ARG A 42 6.72 0.18 11.27
CA ARG A 42 8.09 -0.28 11.59
C ARG A 42 8.28 -0.57 13.08
N ASP A 43 7.63 0.20 13.93
CA ASP A 43 7.80 0.11 15.38
C ASP A 43 6.83 -0.90 16.02
N VAL A 44 6.02 -1.61 15.21
CA VAL A 44 5.10 -2.66 15.68
C VAL A 44 5.87 -3.97 15.97
N PRO A 45 5.86 -4.46 17.23
CA PRO A 45 6.58 -5.69 17.57
C PRO A 45 6.05 -6.92 16.82
N GLY A 46 6.96 -7.75 16.30
CA GLY A 46 6.61 -8.99 15.63
C GLY A 46 5.94 -8.81 14.25
N LEU A 47 6.04 -7.61 13.66
CA LEU A 47 5.65 -7.38 12.27
C LEU A 47 6.68 -8.01 11.31
N GLU A 48 6.20 -8.90 10.44
CA GLU A 48 7.05 -9.67 9.54
C GLU A 48 7.10 -9.08 8.14
N THR A 49 5.94 -8.89 7.50
CA THR A 49 5.83 -8.36 6.14
C THR A 49 4.74 -7.31 6.04
N ILE A 50 5.05 -6.21 5.33
CA ILE A 50 4.09 -5.18 4.93
C ILE A 50 3.72 -5.43 3.46
N TYR A 51 2.48 -5.86 3.24
CA TYR A 51 1.89 -5.98 1.93
C TYR A 51 1.32 -4.62 1.50
N VAL A 52 1.60 -4.21 0.27
CA VAL A 52 0.99 -3.01 -0.34
C VAL A 52 0.21 -3.47 -1.55
N VAL A 53 -1.12 -3.45 -1.46
CA VAL A 53 -1.97 -3.79 -2.61
C VAL A 53 -2.26 -2.53 -3.42
N THR A 54 -2.03 -2.62 -4.73
CA THR A 54 -2.19 -1.51 -5.66
C THR A 54 -2.67 -2.02 -7.02
N ASN A 55 -2.96 -1.09 -7.93
CA ASN A 55 -3.46 -1.39 -9.26
C ASN A 55 -2.35 -1.45 -10.32
N ASP A 56 -2.70 -1.93 -11.52
CA ASP A 56 -1.77 -2.14 -12.63
C ASP A 56 -1.12 -0.83 -13.09
N LYS A 57 -1.84 0.29 -12.93
CA LYS A 57 -1.38 1.62 -13.33
C LYS A 57 -0.25 2.14 -12.44
N PHE A 58 -0.29 1.86 -11.14
CA PHE A 58 0.65 2.46 -10.17
C PHE A 58 1.62 1.46 -9.52
N VAL A 59 1.55 0.17 -9.86
CA VAL A 59 2.42 -0.88 -9.28
C VAL A 59 3.90 -0.52 -9.33
N ALA A 60 4.39 -0.06 -10.49
CA ALA A 60 5.80 0.29 -10.67
C ALA A 60 6.24 1.45 -9.75
N ASP A 61 5.35 2.41 -9.48
CA ASP A 61 5.63 3.54 -8.60
C ASP A 61 5.77 3.08 -7.14
N PHE A 62 4.90 2.16 -6.70
CA PHE A 62 4.98 1.59 -5.35
C PHE A 62 6.22 0.71 -5.19
N GLU A 63 6.58 -0.09 -6.19
CA GLU A 63 7.82 -0.87 -6.15
C GLU A 63 9.06 0.04 -6.09
N ALA A 64 9.06 1.16 -6.80
CA ALA A 64 10.14 2.14 -6.73
C ALA A 64 10.23 2.78 -5.34
N TRP A 65 9.09 3.19 -4.77
CA TRP A 65 9.04 3.73 -3.42
C TRP A 65 9.49 2.71 -2.37
N THR A 66 9.03 1.46 -2.43
CA THR A 66 9.46 0.43 -1.44
C THR A 66 10.95 0.15 -1.53
N ARG A 67 11.54 0.13 -2.74
CA ARG A 67 13.00 -0.02 -2.91
C ARG A 67 13.78 1.12 -2.26
N ASP A 68 13.33 2.36 -2.44
CA ASP A 68 13.97 3.52 -1.79
C ASP A 68 13.82 3.46 -0.27
N TYR A 69 12.61 3.16 0.22
CA TYR A 69 12.33 3.04 1.64
C TYR A 69 13.21 1.96 2.29
N GLN A 70 13.34 0.78 1.66
CA GLN A 70 14.17 -0.32 2.15
C GLN A 70 15.67 0.02 2.14
N ARG A 71 16.16 0.90 1.25
CA ARG A 71 17.55 1.39 1.33
C ARG A 71 17.80 2.20 2.60
N ARG A 72 16.80 2.96 3.06
CA ARG A 72 16.86 3.73 4.32
C ARG A 72 16.53 2.88 5.54
N HIS A 73 15.75 1.81 5.36
CA HIS A 73 15.26 0.92 6.41
C HIS A 73 15.43 -0.56 6.03
N PRO A 74 16.66 -1.11 6.09
CA PRO A 74 16.97 -2.46 5.56
C PRO A 74 16.19 -3.61 6.19
N ASN A 75 15.69 -3.43 7.42
CA ASN A 75 14.92 -4.46 8.12
C ASN A 75 13.44 -4.49 7.73
N ALA A 76 12.94 -3.46 7.04
CA ALA A 76 11.55 -3.42 6.61
C ALA A 76 11.34 -4.35 5.42
N LYS A 77 10.41 -5.31 5.54
CA LYS A 77 10.07 -6.23 4.46
C LYS A 77 8.76 -5.81 3.82
N PHE A 78 8.83 -5.47 2.53
CA PHE A 78 7.67 -5.10 1.73
C PHE A 78 7.37 -6.16 0.68
N LYS A 79 6.09 -6.33 0.36
CA LYS A 79 5.63 -7.02 -0.84
C LYS A 79 4.54 -6.21 -1.53
N VAL A 80 4.83 -5.71 -2.73
CA VAL A 80 3.84 -5.02 -3.55
C VAL A 80 3.01 -6.07 -4.29
N VAL A 81 1.68 -5.93 -4.23
CA VAL A 81 0.72 -6.84 -4.85
C VAL A 81 -0.13 -6.04 -5.84
N ASN A 82 0.02 -6.34 -7.13
CA ASN A 82 -0.85 -5.81 -8.18
C ASN A 82 -2.16 -6.61 -8.20
N ASP A 83 -3.30 -5.94 -7.98
CA ASP A 83 -4.65 -6.51 -8.03
C ASP A 83 -5.13 -6.80 -9.46
N GLY A 84 -4.42 -6.28 -10.46
CA GLY A 84 -4.71 -6.45 -11.88
C GLY A 84 -5.74 -5.49 -12.45
N SER A 85 -6.34 -4.61 -11.63
CA SER A 85 -7.28 -3.59 -12.12
C SER A 85 -6.55 -2.53 -12.94
N LYS A 86 -7.19 -2.07 -14.02
CA LYS A 86 -6.60 -1.12 -14.99
C LYS A 86 -7.31 0.23 -14.99
N SER A 87 -8.48 0.33 -14.38
CA SER A 87 -9.29 1.54 -14.27
C SER A 87 -10.12 1.58 -12.98
N ASP A 88 -10.76 2.72 -12.72
CA ASP A 88 -11.67 2.85 -11.57
C ASP A 88 -12.93 1.97 -11.70
N ALA A 89 -13.26 1.51 -12.92
CA ALA A 89 -14.48 0.73 -13.20
C ALA A 89 -14.32 -0.77 -12.90
N ASP A 90 -13.11 -1.31 -12.98
CA ASP A 90 -12.76 -2.72 -12.76
C ASP A 90 -12.01 -2.96 -11.44
N LYS A 91 -11.94 -1.95 -10.57
CA LYS A 91 -11.35 -2.09 -9.23
C LYS A 91 -12.10 -3.10 -8.38
N LEU A 92 -11.37 -3.87 -7.58
CA LEU A 92 -11.95 -4.82 -6.62
C LEU A 92 -12.59 -4.12 -5.42
N GLY A 93 -12.11 -2.91 -5.10
CA GLY A 93 -12.46 -2.19 -3.89
C GLY A 93 -11.81 -2.80 -2.64
N ALA A 94 -11.88 -2.09 -1.51
CA ALA A 94 -11.12 -2.44 -0.30
C ALA A 94 -11.32 -3.90 0.16
N ILE A 95 -12.57 -4.38 0.25
CA ILE A 95 -12.85 -5.76 0.69
C ILE A 95 -12.36 -6.78 -0.35
N GLY A 96 -12.51 -6.47 -1.64
CA GLY A 96 -12.01 -7.31 -2.73
C GLY A 96 -10.49 -7.42 -2.72
N ASP A 97 -9.79 -6.30 -2.49
CA ASP A 97 -8.33 -6.27 -2.34
C ASP A 97 -7.85 -7.07 -1.12
N ILE A 98 -8.54 -6.94 0.01
CA ILE A 98 -8.24 -7.73 1.21
C ILE A 98 -8.36 -9.22 0.89
N HIS A 99 -9.49 -9.65 0.33
CA HIS A 99 -9.70 -11.04 -0.04
C HIS A 99 -8.66 -11.54 -1.05
N PHE A 100 -8.37 -10.74 -2.08
CA PHE A 100 -7.39 -11.06 -3.11
C PHE A 100 -6.00 -11.30 -2.54
N VAL A 101 -5.51 -10.40 -1.68
CA VAL A 101 -4.19 -10.55 -1.06
C VAL A 101 -4.16 -11.77 -0.14
N VAL A 102 -5.16 -11.92 0.73
CA VAL A 102 -5.21 -13.06 1.68
C VAL A 102 -5.17 -14.39 0.94
N ALA A 103 -5.96 -14.54 -0.13
CA ALA A 103 -6.00 -15.76 -0.91
C ALA A 103 -4.70 -16.00 -1.71
N ARG A 104 -4.18 -14.96 -2.37
CA ARG A 104 -2.96 -15.05 -3.20
C ARG A 104 -1.72 -15.37 -2.37
N GLU A 105 -1.62 -14.76 -1.19
CA GLU A 105 -0.46 -14.83 -0.31
C GLU A 105 -0.60 -15.91 0.77
N LYS A 106 -1.74 -16.61 0.81
CA LYS A 106 -2.04 -17.70 1.76
C LYS A 106 -1.93 -17.26 3.22
N LEU A 107 -2.57 -16.13 3.53
CA LEU A 107 -2.53 -15.48 4.85
C LEU A 107 -3.76 -15.83 5.72
N ASP A 108 -4.50 -16.88 5.37
CA ASP A 108 -5.77 -17.27 5.99
C ASP A 108 -5.64 -17.74 7.46
N HIS A 109 -4.41 -18.03 7.90
CA HIS A 109 -4.09 -18.38 9.28
C HIS A 109 -3.26 -17.31 10.01
N ASP A 110 -2.96 -16.19 9.34
CA ASP A 110 -2.15 -15.11 9.89
C ASP A 110 -3.01 -14.02 10.54
N SER A 111 -2.46 -13.38 11.58
CA SER A 111 -2.98 -12.09 12.04
C SER A 111 -2.52 -10.99 11.08
N ILE A 112 -3.48 -10.22 10.54
CA ILE A 112 -3.22 -9.14 9.57
C ILE A 112 -3.80 -7.83 10.09
N LEU A 113 -2.95 -6.82 10.22
CA LEU A 113 -3.36 -5.43 10.44
C LEU A 113 -3.67 -4.76 9.10
N ILE A 114 -4.88 -4.23 8.92
CA ILE A 114 -5.31 -3.59 7.67
C ILE A 114 -5.36 -2.08 7.86
N ILE A 115 -4.69 -1.32 6.97
CA ILE A 115 -4.63 0.14 7.02
C ILE A 115 -4.81 0.72 5.61
N ALA A 116 -5.54 1.83 5.47
CA ALA A 116 -5.58 2.57 4.22
C ALA A 116 -4.29 3.37 3.99
N GLY A 117 -3.73 3.34 2.78
CA GLY A 117 -2.46 3.97 2.46
C GLY A 117 -2.46 5.50 2.49
N ASP A 118 -3.63 6.11 2.64
CA ASP A 118 -3.82 7.55 2.79
C ASP A 118 -4.20 8.00 4.22
N ASN A 119 -4.20 7.07 5.19
CA ASN A 119 -4.38 7.42 6.60
C ASN A 119 -3.09 8.03 7.16
N LEU A 120 -3.22 9.19 7.81
CA LEU A 120 -2.13 9.88 8.46
C LEU A 120 -2.48 10.07 9.94
N PHE A 121 -1.69 9.44 10.82
CA PHE A 121 -1.83 9.49 12.27
C PHE A 121 -0.61 10.20 12.87
N THR A 122 -0.82 10.97 13.94
CA THR A 122 0.21 11.74 14.66
C THR A 122 0.04 11.59 16.15
#